data_AF-A0A2U8I7Q1-F1
#
_entry.id   AF-A0A2U8I7Q1-F1
#
_cell.length_a   1.000
_cell.length_b   1.000
_cell.length_c   1.000
_cell.angle_alpha   90.00
_cell.angle_beta   90.00
_cell.angle_gamma   90.00
#
_symmetry.space_group_name_H-M   'P 1'
#
loop_
_entity.id
_entity.type
_entity.pdbx_description
1 polymer ?
#
loop_
_entity_poly.entity_id
_entity_poly.type
_entity_poly.pdbx_seq_one_letter_code
_entity_poly.pdbx_strand_id
1 'polypeptide(L)'
;MKKSSRTGWHRGITMICWVFAVNSQANDQYNRGADYARQIQNQGTAAMQAFKPNEVLLHYNAETPEKNHYGGVTAPRADLVEQGNAALTGSEVGKAITASLLNNPKEKLSMEAPFISVGREAQNTAEQVTDGRFDGCQMQRVSHTEFTQHVCNRDTRVEQTCSRKATLTGEWTNRVKVVTRSYNLENLPFYHKDENTHTVITPDVTGDIIEAGYRYENWYSNAELTVNLLGTSFIYRTWGSVNQPFWPTVTALQAGKPF
;
A
#
# COMPACT_ATOMS: atom_id res chain seq x y z
N MET A 1 -3.88 62.79 -56.40
CA MET A 1 -3.60 64.23 -56.16
C MET A 1 -3.80 64.54 -54.69
N LYS A 2 -2.85 65.27 -54.09
CA LYS A 2 -2.80 65.88 -52.74
C LYS A 2 -4.12 65.90 -51.92
N LYS A 3 -4.02 65.50 -50.64
CA LYS A 3 -4.08 66.47 -49.52
C LYS A 3 -3.66 65.87 -48.18
N SER A 4 -2.73 66.56 -47.55
CA SER A 4 -2.40 66.51 -46.13
C SER A 4 -3.45 67.30 -45.33
N SER A 5 -3.85 66.81 -44.15
CA SER A 5 -3.57 67.45 -42.84
C SER A 5 -4.67 67.22 -41.79
N ARG A 6 -4.19 67.13 -40.53
CA ARG A 6 -4.81 67.55 -39.24
C ARG A 6 -5.64 66.53 -38.43
N THR A 7 -4.96 66.00 -37.41
CA THR A 7 -5.25 66.14 -35.95
C THR A 7 -6.71 66.25 -35.49
N GLY A 8 -7.10 65.32 -34.60
CA GLY A 8 -8.28 65.45 -33.74
C GLY A 8 -8.30 64.37 -32.65
N TRP A 9 -7.92 64.74 -31.43
CA TRP A 9 -8.19 64.02 -30.18
C TRP A 9 -9.71 63.96 -29.93
N HIS A 10 -10.26 62.80 -29.58
CA HIS A 10 -10.96 62.56 -28.29
C HIS A 10 -11.61 61.17 -28.22
N ARG A 11 -11.11 60.38 -27.26
CA ARG A 11 -11.83 59.53 -26.29
C ARG A 11 -12.84 58.51 -26.86
N GLY A 12 -12.33 57.32 -27.17
CA GLY A 12 -13.12 56.10 -27.27
C GLY A 12 -13.55 55.59 -25.88
N ILE A 13 -14.82 55.24 -25.73
CA ILE A 13 -15.31 54.33 -24.71
C ILE A 13 -15.39 52.97 -25.39
N THR A 14 -14.37 52.14 -25.18
CA THR A 14 -14.35 50.76 -25.65
C THR A 14 -14.55 49.83 -24.45
N MET A 15 -15.71 49.18 -24.45
CA MET A 15 -16.06 48.00 -23.68
C MET A 15 -14.98 46.92 -23.89
N ILE A 16 -14.26 46.53 -22.83
CA ILE A 16 -13.35 45.37 -22.87
C ILE A 16 -13.74 44.40 -21.76
N CYS A 17 -14.30 43.28 -22.21
CA CYS A 17 -14.56 42.06 -21.47
C CYS A 17 -13.21 41.46 -21.01
N TRP A 18 -12.96 41.41 -19.70
CA TRP A 18 -11.83 40.69 -19.12
C TRP A 18 -12.21 39.23 -18.91
N VAL A 19 -11.86 38.37 -19.86
CA VAL A 19 -11.72 36.94 -19.59
C VAL A 19 -10.45 36.41 -20.28
N PHE A 20 -9.64 35.69 -19.48
CA PHE A 20 -8.48 34.85 -19.81
C PHE A 20 -7.12 35.51 -20.10
N ALA A 21 -6.27 35.55 -19.07
CA ALA A 21 -4.83 35.32 -19.21
C ALA A 21 -4.26 34.70 -17.91
N VAL A 22 -4.52 33.42 -17.69
CA VAL A 22 -3.61 32.57 -16.90
C VAL A 22 -3.00 31.54 -17.83
N ASN A 23 -1.72 31.22 -17.61
CA ASN A 23 -0.89 30.17 -18.23
C ASN A 23 0.23 30.59 -19.21
N SER A 24 1.11 31.52 -18.80
CA SER A 24 2.50 31.52 -19.30
C SER A 24 3.55 31.23 -18.21
N GLN A 25 3.21 31.41 -16.92
CA GLN A 25 4.13 31.20 -15.80
C GLN A 25 4.25 29.73 -15.35
N ALA A 26 3.24 28.89 -15.60
CA ALA A 26 3.28 27.48 -15.24
C ALA A 26 4.31 26.69 -16.06
N ASN A 27 4.52 27.06 -17.33
CA ASN A 27 5.45 26.37 -18.21
C ASN A 27 6.92 26.68 -17.85
N ASP A 28 7.24 27.94 -17.52
CA ASP A 28 8.61 28.33 -17.15
C ASP A 28 9.05 27.69 -15.82
N GLN A 29 8.17 27.66 -14.81
CA GLN A 29 8.45 27.00 -13.53
C GLN A 29 8.55 25.48 -13.67
N TYR A 30 7.69 24.86 -14.48
CA TYR A 30 7.77 23.44 -14.81
C TYR A 30 9.08 23.09 -15.54
N ASN A 31 9.48 23.90 -16.53
CA ASN A 31 10.72 23.66 -17.30
C ASN A 31 11.96 23.74 -16.41
N ARG A 32 12.05 24.74 -15.52
CA ARG A 32 13.17 24.86 -14.57
C ARG A 32 13.23 23.68 -13.60
N GLY A 33 12.08 23.22 -13.10
CA GLY A 33 12.00 22.03 -12.25
C GLY A 33 12.40 20.75 -12.99
N ALA A 34 11.95 20.59 -14.25
CA ALA A 34 12.28 19.46 -15.09
C ALA A 34 13.79 19.41 -15.45
N ASP A 35 14.40 20.56 -15.71
CA ASP A 35 15.82 20.65 -16.03
C ASP A 35 16.70 20.37 -14.82
N TYR A 36 16.32 20.86 -13.63
CA TYR A 36 16.97 20.47 -12.38
C TYR A 36 16.83 18.96 -12.12
N ALA A 37 15.64 18.39 -12.31
CA ALA A 37 15.41 16.96 -12.15
C ALA A 37 16.27 16.12 -13.12
N ARG A 38 16.39 16.53 -14.39
CA ARG A 38 17.29 15.90 -15.37
C ARG A 38 18.75 16.01 -14.96
N GLN A 39 19.16 17.15 -14.40
CA GLN A 39 20.53 17.37 -13.94
C GLN A 39 20.91 16.42 -12.80
N ILE A 40 19.99 16.12 -11.88
CA ILE A 40 20.26 15.27 -10.71
C ILE A 40 19.98 13.78 -10.95
N GLN A 41 19.18 13.42 -11.98
CA GLN A 41 18.70 12.05 -12.23
C GLN A 41 19.81 10.99 -12.24
N ASN A 42 21.01 11.36 -12.70
CA ASN A 42 22.13 10.44 -12.85
C ASN A 42 23.31 10.72 -11.91
N GLN A 43 23.22 11.74 -11.05
CA GLN A 43 24.34 12.09 -10.17
C GLN A 43 24.55 11.05 -9.07
N GLY A 44 23.46 10.57 -8.46
CA GLY A 44 23.52 9.52 -7.44
C GLY A 44 24.00 8.17 -8.01
N THR A 45 23.49 7.79 -9.18
CA THR A 45 23.88 6.53 -9.84
C THR A 45 25.33 6.57 -10.31
N ALA A 46 25.82 7.71 -10.83
CA ALA A 46 27.22 7.89 -11.22
C ALA A 46 28.16 7.83 -10.00
N ALA A 47 27.79 8.45 -8.87
CA ALA A 47 28.57 8.39 -7.64
C ALA A 47 28.68 6.95 -7.10
N MET A 48 27.59 6.18 -7.16
CA MET A 48 27.59 4.77 -6.74
C MET A 48 28.40 3.88 -7.70
N GLN A 49 28.35 4.12 -9.01
CA GLN A 49 29.16 3.38 -10.00
C GLN A 49 30.66 3.68 -9.87
N ALA A 50 31.02 4.91 -9.50
CA ALA A 50 32.40 5.32 -9.29
C ALA A 50 32.95 4.96 -7.90
N PHE A 51 32.10 4.46 -6.98
CA PHE A 51 32.51 4.12 -5.63
C PHE A 51 33.42 2.88 -5.62
N LYS A 52 34.64 3.06 -5.14
CA LYS A 52 35.61 1.97 -4.94
C LYS A 52 35.80 1.74 -3.44
N PRO A 53 35.24 0.65 -2.88
CA PRO A 53 35.31 0.37 -1.45
C PRO A 53 36.74 0.34 -0.89
N ASN A 54 37.70 -0.15 -1.68
CA ASN A 54 39.10 -0.26 -1.31
C ASN A 54 39.81 1.09 -1.11
N GLU A 55 39.28 2.18 -1.69
CA GLU A 55 39.87 3.53 -1.59
C GLU A 55 39.26 4.35 -0.44
N VAL A 56 38.08 3.96 0.07
CA VAL A 56 37.29 4.77 1.03
C VAL A 56 37.14 4.09 2.40
N LEU A 57 37.07 2.76 2.46
CA LEU A 57 36.80 2.03 3.69
C LEU A 57 38.10 1.53 4.32
N LEU A 58 38.38 1.99 5.54
CA LEU A 58 39.50 1.48 6.35
C LEU A 58 39.24 0.00 6.69
N HIS A 59 40.21 -0.88 6.43
CA HIS A 59 40.12 -2.34 6.59
C HIS A 59 39.20 -3.09 5.62
N TYR A 60 38.92 -2.53 4.45
CA TYR A 60 38.25 -3.29 3.40
C TYR A 60 39.07 -4.50 2.95
N ASN A 61 38.47 -5.68 2.99
CA ASN A 61 39.03 -6.90 2.42
C ASN A 61 38.04 -7.45 1.39
N ALA A 62 38.43 -7.47 0.12
CA ALA A 62 37.62 -8.03 -0.96
C ALA A 62 37.58 -9.58 -0.94
N GLU A 63 38.56 -10.22 -0.29
CA GLU A 63 38.73 -11.67 -0.22
C GLU A 63 38.39 -12.15 1.19
N THR A 64 37.11 -12.10 1.54
CA THR A 64 36.60 -12.79 2.73
C THR A 64 36.13 -14.19 2.36
N PRO A 65 36.25 -15.20 3.24
CA PRO A 65 35.73 -16.55 2.99
C PRO A 65 34.26 -16.57 2.57
N GLU A 66 33.49 -15.61 3.06
CA GLU A 66 32.06 -15.46 2.82
C GLU A 66 31.74 -14.96 1.40
N LYS A 67 32.71 -14.43 0.66
CA LYS A 67 32.57 -14.02 -0.76
C LYS A 67 31.95 -15.12 -1.62
N ASN A 68 32.24 -16.39 -1.29
CA ASN A 68 31.69 -17.55 -2.00
C ASN A 68 30.16 -17.66 -1.88
N HIS A 69 29.56 -17.07 -0.84
CA HIS A 69 28.12 -17.12 -0.62
C HIS A 69 27.38 -16.00 -1.36
N TYR A 70 27.89 -14.77 -1.35
CA TYR A 70 27.19 -13.61 -1.93
C TYR A 70 27.79 -13.11 -3.27
N GLY A 71 28.85 -13.76 -3.76
CA GLY A 71 29.52 -13.46 -5.03
C GLY A 71 30.50 -12.28 -4.99
N GLY A 72 30.63 -11.57 -3.87
CA GLY A 72 31.44 -10.35 -3.76
C GLY A 72 30.66 -9.08 -4.10
N VAL A 73 31.32 -7.93 -3.97
CA VAL A 73 30.69 -6.60 -4.09
C VAL A 73 30.22 -6.22 -5.50
N THR A 74 30.74 -6.88 -6.53
CA THR A 74 30.44 -6.60 -7.95
C THR A 74 29.62 -7.71 -8.61
N ALA A 75 29.37 -8.83 -7.94
CA ALA A 75 28.60 -9.91 -8.53
C ALA A 75 27.12 -9.56 -8.59
N PRO A 76 26.42 -9.89 -9.70
CA PRO A 76 24.96 -9.93 -9.69
C PRO A 76 24.49 -10.92 -8.61
N ARG A 77 23.30 -10.68 -8.03
CA ARG A 77 22.75 -11.45 -6.90
C ARG A 77 23.07 -12.95 -7.03
N ALA A 78 23.88 -13.46 -6.11
CA ALA A 78 24.11 -14.89 -6.00
C ALA A 78 22.77 -15.56 -5.62
N ASP A 79 22.42 -16.65 -6.31
CA ASP A 79 21.23 -17.44 -5.97
C ASP A 79 21.46 -18.21 -4.65
N LEU A 80 21.19 -17.52 -3.55
CA LEU A 80 21.27 -18.07 -2.20
C LEU A 80 20.21 -19.14 -1.95
N VAL A 81 19.15 -19.18 -2.77
CA VAL A 81 18.08 -20.18 -2.65
C VAL A 81 18.58 -21.53 -3.15
N GLU A 82 19.22 -21.57 -4.31
CA GLU A 82 19.79 -22.81 -4.84
C GLU A 82 20.92 -23.34 -3.94
N GLN A 83 21.82 -22.47 -3.49
CA GLN A 83 22.90 -22.85 -2.58
C GLN A 83 22.38 -23.34 -1.21
N GLY A 84 21.36 -22.67 -0.66
CA GLY A 84 20.73 -23.07 0.60
C GLY A 84 20.03 -24.42 0.49
N ASN A 85 19.32 -24.67 -0.62
CA ASN A 85 18.67 -25.95 -0.87
C ASN A 85 19.68 -27.08 -1.09
N ALA A 86 20.79 -26.83 -1.78
CA ALA A 86 21.87 -27.80 -1.95
C ALA A 86 22.53 -28.16 -0.59
N ALA A 87 22.77 -27.17 0.27
CA ALA A 87 23.29 -27.39 1.61
C ALA A 87 22.31 -28.16 2.50
N LEU A 88 21.02 -27.81 2.45
CA LEU A 88 19.97 -28.46 3.23
C LEU A 88 19.79 -29.92 2.81
N THR A 89 19.68 -30.19 1.51
CA THR A 89 19.53 -31.56 0.96
C THR A 89 20.76 -32.42 1.21
N GLY A 90 21.96 -31.82 1.19
CA GLY A 90 23.21 -32.51 1.52
C GLY A 90 23.41 -32.82 3.01
N SER A 91 22.77 -32.05 3.91
CA SER A 91 22.94 -32.20 5.37
C SER A 91 22.34 -33.49 5.93
N GLU A 92 22.86 -33.97 7.06
CA GLU A 92 22.31 -35.12 7.78
C GLU A 92 20.85 -34.90 8.19
N VAL A 93 20.51 -33.67 8.60
CA VAL A 93 19.15 -33.28 8.97
C VAL A 93 18.21 -33.35 7.75
N GLY A 94 18.62 -32.84 6.60
CA GLY A 94 17.83 -32.91 5.37
C GLY A 94 17.62 -34.35 4.88
N LYS A 95 18.66 -35.19 5.02
CA LYS A 95 18.55 -36.63 4.76
C LYS A 95 17.59 -37.31 5.72
N ALA A 96 17.62 -36.96 7.02
CA ALA A 96 16.72 -37.52 8.03
C ALA A 96 15.25 -37.12 7.79
N ILE A 97 14.99 -35.85 7.42
CA ILE A 97 13.65 -35.38 7.04
C ILE A 97 13.14 -36.15 5.82
N THR A 98 13.97 -36.27 4.78
CA THR A 98 13.62 -37.01 3.56
C THR A 98 13.35 -38.49 3.84
N ALA A 99 14.20 -39.12 4.65
CA ALA A 99 14.02 -40.50 5.08
C ALA A 99 12.77 -40.67 5.95
N SER A 100 12.44 -39.70 6.81
CA SER A 100 11.22 -39.72 7.61
C SER A 100 9.97 -39.64 6.73
N LEU A 101 9.95 -38.79 5.70
CA LEU A 101 8.85 -38.73 4.75
C LEU A 101 8.71 -40.01 3.92
N LEU A 102 9.81 -40.55 3.41
CA LEU A 102 9.80 -41.75 2.56
C LEU A 102 9.46 -43.02 3.35
N ASN A 103 9.90 -43.10 4.60
CA ASN A 103 9.69 -44.26 5.46
C ASN A 103 8.50 -44.11 6.40
N ASN A 104 7.74 -43.02 6.32
CA ASN A 104 6.50 -42.89 7.07
C ASN A 104 5.50 -43.95 6.56
N PRO A 105 5.13 -44.95 7.37
CA PRO A 105 4.20 -45.98 6.92
C PRO A 105 2.88 -45.33 6.50
N LYS A 106 2.41 -45.66 5.28
CA LYS A 106 1.11 -45.19 4.80
C LYS A 106 0.05 -45.56 5.84
N GLU A 107 -0.68 -44.56 6.30
CA GLU A 107 -1.79 -44.77 7.21
C GLU A 107 -2.77 -45.77 6.55
N LYS A 108 -3.02 -46.89 7.22
CA LYS A 108 -3.88 -47.93 6.67
C LYS A 108 -5.31 -47.38 6.66
N LEU A 109 -5.89 -47.25 5.47
CA LEU A 109 -7.31 -46.96 5.32
C LEU A 109 -8.09 -48.12 5.96
N SER A 110 -8.66 -47.87 7.15
CA SER A 110 -9.51 -48.83 7.83
C SER A 110 -10.87 -48.86 7.16
N MET A 111 -11.33 -50.05 6.75
CA MET A 111 -12.67 -50.26 6.21
C MET A 111 -13.78 -50.10 7.26
N GLU A 112 -13.41 -49.97 8.53
CA GLU A 112 -14.30 -49.72 9.68
C GLU A 112 -14.40 -48.22 10.01
N ALA A 113 -13.74 -47.36 9.23
CA ALA A 113 -13.78 -45.93 9.48
C ALA A 113 -15.22 -45.39 9.33
N PRO A 114 -15.66 -44.46 10.20
CA PRO A 114 -17.04 -43.95 10.21
C PRO A 114 -17.52 -43.32 8.89
N PHE A 115 -16.59 -42.84 8.06
CA PHE A 115 -16.90 -42.27 6.74
C PHE A 115 -17.10 -43.34 5.64
N ILE A 116 -16.62 -44.57 5.84
CA ILE A 116 -16.85 -45.70 4.92
C ILE A 116 -18.15 -46.44 5.27
N SER A 117 -18.52 -46.51 6.56
CA SER A 117 -19.73 -47.22 7.00
C SER A 117 -21.01 -46.65 6.39
N VAL A 118 -21.12 -45.32 6.27
CA VAL A 118 -22.28 -44.64 5.66
C VAL A 118 -22.45 -45.03 4.18
N GLY A 119 -21.36 -45.11 3.42
CA GLY A 119 -21.43 -45.54 2.02
C GLY A 119 -21.85 -47.00 1.86
N ARG A 120 -21.44 -47.86 2.80
CA ARG A 120 -21.83 -49.27 2.82
C ARG A 120 -23.29 -49.48 3.26
N GLU A 121 -23.77 -48.68 4.21
CA GLU A 121 -25.18 -48.67 4.60
C GLU A 121 -26.07 -48.20 3.45
N ALA A 122 -25.66 -47.16 2.72
CA ALA A 122 -26.36 -46.72 1.51
C ALA A 122 -26.41 -47.81 0.42
N GLN A 123 -25.32 -48.56 0.24
CA GLN A 123 -25.28 -49.71 -0.67
C GLN A 123 -26.23 -50.83 -0.24
N ASN A 124 -26.25 -51.17 1.06
CA ASN A 124 -27.10 -52.24 1.58
C ASN A 124 -28.60 -51.87 1.54
N THR A 125 -28.93 -50.58 1.66
CA THR A 125 -30.33 -50.09 1.65
C THR A 125 -30.82 -49.76 0.24
N ALA A 126 -29.94 -49.71 -0.78
CA ALA A 126 -30.31 -49.37 -2.15
C ALA A 126 -31.29 -50.39 -2.79
N GLU A 127 -31.19 -51.68 -2.44
CA GLU A 127 -32.13 -52.70 -2.91
C GLU A 127 -33.55 -52.44 -2.39
N GLN A 128 -33.69 -51.96 -1.15
CA GLN A 128 -34.98 -51.63 -0.53
C GLN A 128 -35.71 -50.44 -1.19
N VAL A 129 -34.95 -49.59 -1.89
CA VAL A 129 -35.49 -48.43 -2.63
C VAL A 129 -35.91 -48.84 -4.05
N THR A 130 -35.32 -49.89 -4.60
CA THR A 130 -35.49 -50.30 -6.01
C THR A 130 -36.34 -51.55 -6.20
N ASP A 131 -36.55 -52.36 -5.16
CA ASP A 131 -37.34 -53.59 -5.18
C ASP A 131 -38.87 -53.37 -5.11
N GLY A 132 -39.31 -52.12 -4.99
CA GLY A 132 -40.73 -51.77 -4.96
C GLY A 132 -41.46 -52.17 -3.67
N ARG A 133 -40.76 -52.59 -2.61
CA ARG A 133 -41.34 -52.89 -1.28
C ARG A 133 -41.59 -51.64 -0.42
N PHE A 134 -41.31 -50.46 -0.94
CA PHE A 134 -41.60 -49.22 -0.22
C PHE A 134 -43.13 -49.00 -0.11
N ASP A 135 -43.65 -49.21 1.10
CA ASP A 135 -45.09 -49.17 1.46
C ASP A 135 -45.72 -47.75 1.38
N GLY A 136 -44.99 -46.78 0.82
CA GLY A 136 -45.40 -45.38 0.65
C GLY A 136 -45.91 -45.02 -0.75
N CYS A 137 -45.96 -45.98 -1.68
CA CYS A 137 -46.43 -45.72 -3.05
C CYS A 137 -47.96 -45.60 -3.11
N GLN A 138 -48.49 -44.38 -3.04
CA GLN A 138 -49.90 -44.12 -3.35
C GLN A 138 -50.12 -43.91 -4.85
N MET A 139 -51.14 -44.58 -5.40
CA MET A 139 -51.52 -44.45 -6.81
C MET A 139 -52.04 -43.03 -7.07
N GLN A 140 -51.27 -42.23 -7.81
CA GLN A 140 -51.65 -40.89 -8.24
C GLN A 140 -52.08 -40.92 -9.71
N ARG A 141 -53.18 -40.24 -10.03
CA ARG A 141 -53.72 -40.14 -11.39
C ARG A 141 -52.92 -39.09 -12.15
N VAL A 142 -51.97 -39.52 -12.96
CA VAL A 142 -51.15 -38.62 -13.79
C VAL A 142 -51.83 -38.36 -15.13
N SER A 143 -52.16 -37.09 -15.39
CA SER A 143 -52.59 -36.62 -16.70
C SER A 143 -51.38 -36.43 -17.61
N HIS A 144 -51.23 -37.31 -18.59
CA HIS A 144 -50.20 -37.17 -19.62
C HIS A 144 -50.60 -36.06 -20.57
N THR A 145 -49.76 -35.01 -20.63
CA THR A 145 -49.85 -33.98 -21.65
C THR A 145 -48.68 -34.20 -22.60
N GLU A 146 -48.97 -34.57 -23.84
CA GLU A 146 -47.96 -34.81 -24.86
C GLU A 146 -47.55 -33.47 -25.47
N PHE A 147 -46.33 -33.02 -25.17
CA PHE A 147 -45.76 -31.81 -25.76
C PHE A 147 -44.84 -32.22 -26.92
N THR A 148 -45.24 -31.88 -28.15
CA THR A 148 -44.40 -32.05 -29.34
C THR A 148 -43.39 -30.91 -29.42
N GLN A 149 -42.12 -31.23 -29.18
CA GLN A 149 -41.02 -30.27 -29.28
C GLN A 149 -40.40 -30.30 -30.68
N HIS A 150 -40.52 -29.19 -31.41
CA HIS A 150 -39.72 -28.96 -32.60
C HIS A 150 -38.37 -28.33 -32.20
N VAL A 151 -37.28 -29.05 -32.42
CA VAL A 151 -35.92 -28.53 -32.23
C VAL A 151 -35.38 -28.07 -33.57
N CYS A 152 -35.18 -26.77 -33.74
CA CYS A 152 -34.24 -26.28 -34.74
C CYS A 152 -32.84 -26.47 -34.17
N ASN A 153 -32.04 -27.35 -34.78
CA ASN A 153 -30.62 -27.46 -34.47
C ASN A 153 -29.96 -26.09 -34.71
N ARG A 154 -29.43 -25.49 -33.65
CA ARG A 154 -28.52 -24.36 -33.76
C ARG A 154 -27.09 -24.89 -33.74
N ASP A 155 -26.35 -24.46 -34.74
CA ASP A 155 -24.98 -24.85 -35.04
C ASP A 155 -24.01 -24.57 -33.86
N THR A 156 -22.90 -25.29 -33.95
CA THR A 156 -21.94 -25.70 -32.95
C THR A 156 -21.19 -24.59 -32.19
N ARG A 157 -20.88 -24.96 -30.93
CA ARG A 157 -19.78 -24.47 -30.08
C ARG A 157 -19.97 -23.14 -29.36
N VAL A 158 -20.54 -23.26 -28.16
CA VAL A 158 -20.25 -22.32 -27.06
C VAL A 158 -19.14 -22.96 -26.21
N GLU A 159 -17.92 -22.45 -26.32
CA GLU A 159 -16.86 -22.71 -25.32
C GLU A 159 -17.20 -21.89 -24.07
N GLN A 160 -17.84 -22.54 -23.09
CA GLN A 160 -18.08 -21.96 -21.77
C GLN A 160 -16.91 -22.33 -20.85
N THR A 161 -16.01 -21.38 -20.64
CA THR A 161 -14.96 -21.50 -19.62
C THR A 161 -15.57 -21.22 -18.25
N CYS A 162 -15.73 -22.26 -17.43
CA CYS A 162 -16.12 -22.11 -16.04
C CYS A 162 -14.98 -21.46 -15.24
N SER A 163 -15.06 -20.16 -14.98
CA SER A 163 -14.16 -19.49 -14.04
C SER A 163 -14.72 -19.63 -12.62
N ARG A 164 -14.01 -20.34 -11.73
CA ARG A 164 -14.30 -20.36 -10.29
C ARG A 164 -13.94 -19.00 -9.70
N LYS A 165 -14.95 -18.20 -9.35
CA LYS A 165 -14.77 -16.97 -8.57
C LYS A 165 -14.91 -17.33 -7.09
N ALA A 166 -13.80 -17.32 -6.36
CA ALA A 166 -13.82 -17.35 -4.91
C ALA A 166 -14.00 -15.91 -4.40
N THR A 167 -15.10 -15.64 -3.72
CA THR A 167 -15.33 -14.38 -3.01
C THR A 167 -15.02 -14.60 -1.54
N LEU A 168 -14.05 -13.86 -1.01
CA LEU A 168 -13.79 -13.79 0.43
C LEU A 168 -14.98 -13.11 1.11
N THR A 169 -15.87 -13.90 1.71
CA THR A 169 -16.94 -13.40 2.58
C THR A 169 -16.50 -13.54 4.02
N GLY A 170 -16.42 -12.41 4.73
CA GLY A 170 -16.06 -12.33 6.14
C GLY A 170 -16.54 -11.01 6.74
N GLU A 171 -16.72 -10.99 8.05
CA GLU A 171 -17.08 -9.78 8.79
C GLU A 171 -15.83 -8.93 9.00
N TRP A 172 -15.67 -7.90 8.18
CA TRP A 172 -14.54 -6.97 8.29
C TRP A 172 -14.83 -5.95 9.39
N THR A 173 -14.24 -6.16 10.57
CA THR A 173 -14.29 -5.17 11.64
C THR A 173 -13.09 -4.24 11.53
N ASN A 174 -13.35 -2.97 11.19
CA ASN A 174 -12.32 -1.93 11.23
C ASN A 174 -11.93 -1.69 12.70
N ARG A 175 -10.72 -2.11 13.08
CA ARG A 175 -10.15 -1.81 14.39
C ARG A 175 -9.47 -0.44 14.32
N VAL A 176 -10.04 0.55 14.99
CA VAL A 176 -9.42 1.86 15.15
C VAL A 176 -8.51 1.82 16.38
N LYS A 177 -7.27 2.27 16.23
CA LYS A 177 -6.32 2.41 17.34
C LYS A 177 -5.99 3.88 17.51
N VAL A 178 -6.34 4.44 18.67
CA VAL A 178 -5.97 5.82 19.03
C VAL A 178 -4.56 5.82 19.60
N VAL A 179 -3.73 6.74 19.13
CA VAL A 179 -2.32 6.85 19.53
C VAL A 179 -2.01 8.32 19.79
N THR A 180 -1.45 8.61 20.97
CA THR A 180 -0.97 9.95 21.32
C THR A 180 0.50 10.11 20.91
N ARG A 181 0.83 11.28 20.34
CA ARG A 181 2.19 11.68 19.99
C ARG A 181 2.50 13.03 20.59
N SER A 182 3.63 13.11 21.30
CA SER A 182 4.12 14.32 21.94
C SER A 182 5.47 14.69 21.35
N TYR A 183 5.59 15.93 20.89
CA TYR A 183 6.82 16.46 20.32
C TYR A 183 7.34 17.57 21.24
N ASN A 184 8.50 17.35 21.85
CA ASN A 184 9.14 18.37 22.66
C ASN A 184 9.96 19.30 21.74
N LEU A 185 9.58 20.58 21.71
CA LEU A 185 10.20 21.60 20.85
C LEU A 185 11.71 21.76 21.11
N GLU A 186 12.18 21.55 22.35
CA GLU A 186 13.61 21.67 22.69
C GLU A 186 14.49 20.62 22.00
N ASN A 187 13.90 19.48 21.64
CA ASN A 187 14.61 18.36 21.02
C ASN A 187 14.53 18.37 19.49
N LEU A 188 13.82 19.33 18.91
CA LEU A 188 13.59 19.38 17.48
C LEU A 188 14.55 20.35 16.79
N PRO A 189 15.09 19.98 15.61
CA PRO A 189 15.91 20.89 14.84
C PRO A 189 15.05 22.06 14.38
N PHE A 190 15.58 23.26 14.53
CA PHE A 190 14.97 24.50 14.06
C PHE A 190 15.90 25.26 13.13
N TYR A 191 15.32 26.08 12.25
CA TYR A 191 16.04 27.00 11.40
C TYR A 191 15.35 28.36 11.38
N HIS A 192 16.12 29.41 11.13
CA HIS A 192 15.58 30.77 11.04
C HIS A 192 15.34 31.14 9.58
N LYS A 193 14.16 31.69 9.29
CA LYS A 193 13.81 32.20 7.97
C LYS A 193 12.78 33.33 8.11
N ASP A 194 13.04 34.45 7.45
CA ASP A 194 12.16 35.62 7.40
C ASP A 194 11.72 36.07 8.81
N GLU A 195 12.70 36.28 9.70
CA GLU A 195 12.54 36.65 11.13
C GLU A 195 11.78 35.63 12.00
N ASN A 196 11.34 34.51 11.42
CA ASN A 196 10.62 33.46 12.10
C ASN A 196 11.52 32.25 12.37
N THR A 197 11.26 31.55 13.48
CA THR A 197 11.86 30.26 13.80
C THR A 197 10.94 29.16 13.31
N HIS A 198 11.46 28.29 12.46
CA HIS A 198 10.74 27.18 11.86
C HIS A 198 11.26 25.87 12.43
N THR A 199 10.34 24.99 12.78
CA THR A 199 10.63 23.63 13.22
C THR A 199 9.83 22.68 12.35
N VAL A 200 10.46 21.59 11.90
CA VAL A 200 9.81 20.60 11.04
C VAL A 200 9.52 19.35 11.85
N ILE A 201 8.25 18.94 11.89
CA ILE A 201 7.84 17.71 12.55
C ILE A 201 7.51 16.67 11.48
N THR A 202 8.19 15.53 11.54
CA THR A 202 7.88 14.38 10.67
C THR A 202 7.17 13.31 11.51
N PRO A 203 5.86 13.08 11.30
CA PRO A 203 5.12 12.10 12.07
C PRO A 203 5.52 10.67 11.67
N ASP A 204 5.49 9.76 12.64
CA ASP A 204 5.70 8.31 12.46
C ASP A 204 4.38 7.54 12.22
N VAL A 205 3.25 8.24 12.34
CA VAL A 205 1.90 7.67 12.23
C VAL A 205 1.11 8.30 11.08
N THR A 206 0.22 7.51 10.50
CA THR A 206 -0.78 7.94 9.53
C THR A 206 -2.16 7.77 10.14
N GLY A 207 -2.99 8.80 10.09
CA GLY A 207 -4.36 8.76 10.60
C GLY A 207 -4.96 10.14 10.85
N ASP A 208 -6.24 10.14 11.20
CA ASP A 208 -6.98 11.35 11.49
C ASP A 208 -6.57 11.95 12.84
N ILE A 209 -6.50 13.27 12.91
CA ILE A 209 -6.24 14.01 14.14
C ILE A 209 -7.55 14.14 14.91
N ILE A 210 -7.63 13.50 16.07
CA ILE A 210 -8.82 13.52 16.93
C ILE A 210 -8.74 14.69 17.92
N GLU A 211 -7.53 14.99 18.40
CA GLU A 211 -7.25 16.07 19.35
C GLU A 211 -5.85 16.62 19.09
N ALA A 212 -5.71 17.94 19.21
CA ALA A 212 -4.43 18.63 19.18
C ALA A 212 -4.37 19.64 20.33
N GLY A 213 -3.21 19.76 20.95
CA GLY A 213 -3.00 20.68 22.05
C GLY A 213 -1.53 20.99 22.24
N TYR A 214 -1.25 22.08 22.93
CA TYR A 214 0.10 22.41 23.36
C TYR A 214 0.14 22.48 24.89
N ARG A 215 1.28 22.06 25.43
CA ARG A 215 1.57 22.17 26.85
C ARG A 215 2.88 22.93 27.02
N TYR A 216 2.91 23.79 28.03
CA TYR A 216 4.09 24.53 28.42
C TYR A 216 4.15 24.73 29.92
N GLU A 217 5.38 24.80 30.45
CA GLU A 217 5.64 25.04 31.86
C GLU A 217 6.94 25.85 32.01
N ASN A 218 6.85 27.14 32.36
CA ASN A 218 8.00 27.97 32.69
C ASN A 218 7.60 29.15 33.58
N TRP A 219 8.46 29.50 34.53
CA TRP A 219 8.25 30.58 35.49
C TRP A 219 9.23 31.75 35.35
N TYR A 220 10.10 31.71 34.34
CA TYR A 220 11.23 32.63 34.17
C TYR A 220 11.16 33.51 32.92
N SER A 221 10.20 33.25 32.02
CA SER A 221 9.98 34.03 30.81
C SER A 221 8.60 34.69 30.87
N ASN A 222 8.42 35.85 30.22
CA ASN A 222 7.15 36.57 30.12
C ASN A 222 6.95 37.12 28.71
N ALA A 223 7.05 36.24 27.70
CA ALA A 223 6.91 36.58 26.30
C ALA A 223 5.67 35.91 25.69
N GLU A 224 5.03 36.60 24.76
CA GLU A 224 3.99 36.03 23.90
C GLU A 224 4.59 35.80 22.51
N LEU A 225 4.42 34.58 22.00
CA LEU A 225 4.86 34.17 20.67
C LEU A 225 3.63 33.84 19.84
N THR A 226 3.61 34.23 18.57
CA THR A 226 2.58 33.71 17.65
C THR A 226 3.11 32.42 17.05
N VAL A 227 2.42 31.32 17.28
CA VAL A 227 2.76 30.00 16.74
C VAL A 227 1.75 29.64 15.67
N ASN A 228 2.22 29.16 14.51
CA ASN A 228 1.40 28.48 13.53
C ASN A 228 1.73 26.99 13.58
N LEU A 229 0.74 26.17 13.92
CA LEU A 229 0.88 24.73 14.02
C LEU A 229 -0.32 24.06 13.37
N LEU A 230 -0.07 23.10 12.47
CA LEU A 230 -1.11 22.37 11.74
C LEU A 230 -2.11 23.31 11.01
N GLY A 231 -1.59 24.43 10.49
CA GLY A 231 -2.36 25.45 9.78
C GLY A 231 -3.17 26.39 10.66
N THR A 232 -3.09 26.25 11.98
CA THR A 232 -3.80 27.11 12.94
C THR A 232 -2.81 28.02 13.65
N SER A 233 -3.09 29.33 13.64
CA SER A 233 -2.30 30.33 14.37
C SER A 233 -2.92 30.66 15.72
N PHE A 234 -2.11 30.65 16.78
CA PHE A 234 -2.54 31.03 18.13
C PHE A 234 -1.39 31.68 18.91
N ILE A 235 -1.76 32.38 19.99
CA ILE A 235 -0.79 33.01 20.90
C ILE A 235 -0.31 31.97 21.91
N TYR A 236 1.00 31.74 21.90
CA TYR A 236 1.71 30.89 22.84
C TYR A 236 2.36 31.76 23.92
N ARG A 237 1.96 31.54 25.17
CA ARG A 237 2.49 32.26 26.33
C ARG A 237 3.63 31.48 26.95
N THR A 238 4.77 32.13 27.14
CA THR A 238 5.97 31.51 27.75
C THR A 238 6.02 31.68 29.27
N TRP A 239 4.88 31.89 29.94
CA TRP A 239 4.79 32.00 31.39
C TRP A 239 3.67 31.14 31.98
N GLY A 240 3.92 30.64 33.19
CA GLY A 240 3.01 29.78 33.93
C GLY A 240 2.99 28.34 33.40
N SER A 241 1.93 27.63 33.78
CA SER A 241 1.64 26.27 33.28
C SER A 241 0.36 26.32 32.46
N VAL A 242 0.48 26.00 31.17
CA VAL A 242 -0.62 26.08 30.21
C VAL A 242 -0.76 24.72 29.54
N ASN A 243 -1.99 24.21 29.49
CA ASN A 243 -2.39 23.07 28.68
C ASN A 243 -3.65 23.48 27.91
N GLN A 244 -3.52 23.73 26.61
CA GLN A 244 -4.59 24.29 25.80
C GLN A 244 -4.81 23.45 24.53
N PRO A 245 -6.02 22.91 24.33
CA PRO A 245 -6.39 22.29 23.07
C PRO A 245 -6.59 23.37 22.00
N PHE A 246 -6.39 23.00 20.74
CA PHE A 246 -6.72 23.83 19.59
C PHE A 246 -7.27 22.98 18.46
N TRP A 247 -8.00 23.63 17.55
CA TRP A 247 -8.59 22.97 16.37
C TRP A 247 -7.66 23.17 15.17
N PRO A 248 -6.99 22.12 14.68
CA PRO A 248 -6.09 22.23 13.54
C PRO A 248 -6.87 22.35 12.23
N THR A 249 -6.33 23.12 11.28
CA THR A 249 -6.87 23.16 9.90
C THR A 249 -6.49 21.89 9.13
N VAL A 250 -5.32 21.31 9.45
CA VAL A 250 -4.92 19.98 8.99
C VAL A 250 -5.62 18.92 9.82
N THR A 251 -6.43 18.06 9.18
CA THR A 251 -7.27 17.07 9.88
C THR A 251 -6.68 15.67 9.93
N ALA A 252 -5.60 15.40 9.20
CA ALA A 252 -4.96 14.08 9.15
C ALA A 252 -3.44 14.20 8.98
N LEU A 253 -2.72 13.25 9.57
CA LEU A 253 -1.28 13.09 9.44
C LEU A 253 -0.94 11.94 8.48
N GLN A 254 0.21 12.06 7.82
CA GLN A 254 0.76 11.02 6.98
C GLN A 254 2.19 10.72 7.43
N ALA A 255 2.45 9.47 7.78
CA ALA A 255 3.77 9.03 8.24
C ALA A 255 4.85 9.40 7.20
N GLY A 256 5.94 9.99 7.68
CA GLY A 256 7.06 10.44 6.84
C GLY A 256 6.82 11.75 6.08
N LYS A 257 5.62 12.34 6.11
CA LYS A 257 5.35 13.64 5.47
C LYS A 257 5.48 14.77 6.50
N PRO A 258 6.47 15.66 6.35
CA PRO A 258 6.66 16.76 7.30
C PRO A 258 5.51 17.77 7.26
N PHE A 259 5.27 18.41 8.39
CA PHE A 259 4.39 19.56 8.56
C PHE A 259 5.03 20.64 9.44
#